data_AF-A0A7J9PWM2-F1
#
_entry.id   AF-A0A7J9PWM2-F1
#
_cell.length_a   1.000
_cell.length_b   1.000
_cell.length_c   1.000
_cell.angle_alpha   90.00
_cell.angle_beta   90.00
_cell.angle_gamma   90.00
#
_symmetry.space_group_name_H-M   'P 1'
#
loop_
_entity.id
_entity.type
_entity.pdbx_description
1 polymer ?
#
loop_
_entity_poly.entity_id
_entity_poly.type
_entity_poly.pdbx_seq_one_letter_code
_entity_poly.pdbx_strand_id
1 'polypeptide(L)'
;SSKFDKYLRDLTILVNAIYWDKIYPRLVTKKYLKENYGKTRLKVIGDIGCDINGAIECTSKVTEPDNPVFVYNPLTDKTTDGFKGEGVVVLAVDNLPCELPKDSSRDFSSALKKFMPEIAKADFSVNFDDCSLPPEIKNAVIVYHGKLTSNYQYLEKYLEEKK
;
A
#
# COMPACT_ATOMS: atom_id res chain seq x y z
N SER A 1 -0.83 -20.71 -15.94
CA SER A 1 -1.04 -19.37 -16.50
C SER A 1 -2.31 -18.78 -15.91
N SER A 2 -2.34 -17.47 -15.64
CA SER A 2 -3.55 -16.80 -15.17
C SER A 2 -4.63 -16.81 -16.27
N LYS A 3 -5.91 -16.90 -15.92
CA LYS A 3 -7.02 -16.67 -16.88
C LYS A 3 -7.13 -15.19 -17.27
N PHE A 4 -6.41 -14.32 -16.57
CA PHE A 4 -6.51 -12.86 -16.70
C PHE A 4 -5.97 -12.33 -18.03
N ASP A 5 -5.02 -13.04 -18.66
CA ASP A 5 -4.41 -12.69 -19.94
C ASP A 5 -5.43 -12.40 -21.06
N LYS A 6 -6.60 -13.05 -20.98
CA LYS A 6 -7.71 -12.88 -21.93
C LYS A 6 -8.32 -11.48 -21.88
N TYR A 7 -8.33 -10.85 -20.72
CA TYR A 7 -8.91 -9.53 -20.52
C TYR A 7 -7.90 -8.42 -20.79
N LEU A 8 -6.61 -8.68 -20.51
CA LEU A 8 -5.53 -7.70 -20.70
C LEU A 8 -5.46 -7.12 -22.12
N ARG A 9 -5.95 -7.82 -23.14
CA ARG A 9 -5.97 -7.34 -24.53
C ARG A 9 -6.91 -6.16 -24.73
N ASP A 10 -8.05 -6.17 -24.04
CA ASP A 10 -9.14 -5.22 -24.25
C ASP A 10 -9.10 -4.05 -23.26
N LEU A 11 -8.37 -4.21 -22.15
CA LEU A 11 -8.15 -3.17 -21.16
C LEU A 11 -7.24 -2.08 -21.71
N THR A 12 -7.59 -0.82 -21.45
CA THR A 12 -6.71 0.33 -21.69
C THR A 12 -5.96 0.74 -20.42
N ILE A 13 -6.62 0.61 -19.27
CA ILE A 13 -6.09 0.92 -17.94
C ILE A 13 -6.35 -0.30 -17.05
N LEU A 14 -5.34 -0.68 -16.27
CA LEU A 14 -5.45 -1.67 -15.20
C LEU A 14 -5.12 -0.98 -13.87
N VAL A 15 -5.96 -1.16 -12.86
CA VAL A 15 -5.65 -0.77 -11.48
C VAL A 15 -5.57 -2.03 -10.64
N ASN A 16 -4.37 -2.34 -10.15
CA ASN A 16 -4.09 -3.46 -9.27
C ASN A 16 -4.06 -2.98 -7.82
N ALA A 17 -4.84 -3.61 -6.96
CA ALA A 17 -4.90 -3.34 -5.52
C ALA A 17 -4.95 -4.64 -4.70
N ILE A 18 -4.47 -5.75 -5.28
CA ILE A 18 -4.46 -7.03 -4.60
C ILE A 18 -3.23 -7.15 -3.71
N TYR A 19 -3.38 -7.83 -2.58
CA TYR A 19 -2.24 -8.45 -1.92
C TYR A 19 -1.75 -9.63 -2.76
N TRP A 20 -0.46 -9.70 -3.05
CA TRP A 20 0.13 -10.76 -3.84
C TRP A 20 1.19 -11.54 -3.05
N ASP A 21 1.28 -12.83 -3.30
CA ASP A 21 2.32 -13.72 -2.79
C ASP A 21 2.76 -14.66 -3.93
N LYS A 22 3.99 -15.18 -3.86
CA LYS A 22 4.63 -16.01 -4.89
C LYS A 22 3.84 -17.28 -5.24
N ILE A 23 2.98 -17.73 -4.32
CA ILE A 23 2.09 -18.87 -4.54
C ILE A 23 0.96 -18.56 -5.54
N TYR A 24 0.67 -17.27 -5.79
CA TYR A 24 -0.35 -16.81 -6.71
C TYR A 24 0.25 -16.42 -8.07
N PRO A 25 -0.44 -16.72 -9.18
CA PRO A 25 0.04 -16.32 -10.50
C PRO A 25 0.06 -14.79 -10.62
N ARG A 26 1.05 -14.27 -11.35
CA ARG A 26 1.13 -12.85 -11.72
C ARG A 26 -0.07 -12.47 -12.59
N LEU A 27 -0.58 -11.26 -12.40
CA LEU A 27 -1.64 -10.69 -13.24
C LEU A 27 -1.10 -10.23 -14.58
N VAL A 28 0.07 -9.58 -14.58
CA VAL A 28 0.74 -9.10 -15.79
C VAL A 28 2.19 -9.56 -15.76
N THR A 29 2.60 -10.28 -16.79
CA THR A 29 4.01 -10.71 -16.96
C THR A 29 4.71 -9.86 -18.02
N LYS A 30 6.01 -9.65 -17.86
CA LYS A 30 6.86 -9.02 -18.89
C LYS A 30 6.81 -9.79 -20.20
N LYS A 31 6.75 -11.13 -20.11
CA LYS A 31 6.56 -12.02 -21.27
C LYS A 31 5.28 -11.68 -22.03
N TYR A 32 4.14 -11.59 -21.35
CA TYR A 32 2.87 -11.21 -21.97
C TYR A 32 2.95 -9.85 -22.65
N LEU A 33 3.51 -8.84 -21.95
CA LEU A 33 3.63 -7.48 -22.48
C LEU A 33 4.49 -7.44 -23.75
N LYS A 34 5.57 -8.23 -23.80
CA LYS A 34 6.45 -8.34 -24.97
C LYS A 34 5.77 -9.04 -26.15
N GLU A 35 5.13 -10.19 -25.93
CA GLU A 35 4.47 -10.97 -26.99
C GLU A 35 3.24 -10.26 -27.59
N ASN A 36 2.61 -9.39 -26.80
CA ASN A 36 1.40 -8.66 -27.18
C ASN A 36 1.62 -7.17 -27.41
N TYR A 37 2.87 -6.69 -27.43
CA TYR A 37 3.16 -5.29 -27.71
C TYR A 37 2.61 -4.89 -29.10
N GLY A 38 1.88 -3.77 -29.15
CA GLY A 38 1.16 -3.32 -30.35
C GLY A 38 -0.15 -4.07 -30.65
N LYS A 39 -0.43 -5.20 -30.00
CA LYS A 39 -1.68 -5.98 -30.14
C LYS A 39 -2.66 -5.78 -28.99
N THR A 40 -2.16 -5.39 -27.81
CA THR A 40 -2.96 -5.03 -26.64
C THR A 40 -3.30 -3.53 -26.65
N ARG A 41 -4.48 -3.20 -26.10
CA ARG A 41 -4.88 -1.83 -25.81
C ARG A 41 -4.30 -1.29 -24.50
N LEU A 42 -3.64 -2.13 -23.70
CA LEU A 42 -3.14 -1.75 -22.37
C LEU A 42 -2.08 -0.65 -22.49
N LYS A 43 -2.37 0.51 -21.90
CA LYS A 43 -1.51 1.69 -21.90
C LYS A 43 -1.03 2.09 -20.52
N VAL A 44 -1.85 1.87 -19.49
CA VAL A 44 -1.57 2.33 -18.12
C VAL A 44 -1.83 1.22 -17.12
N ILE A 45 -0.92 1.07 -16.16
CA ILE A 45 -1.09 0.21 -14.99
C ILE A 45 -0.88 1.07 -13.74
N GLY A 46 -1.89 1.16 -12.87
CA GLY A 46 -1.75 1.65 -11.51
C GLY A 46 -1.60 0.47 -10.57
N ASP A 47 -0.45 0.30 -9.97
CA ASP A 47 -0.13 -0.79 -9.05
C ASP A 47 -0.03 -0.27 -7.61
N ILE A 48 -1.17 -0.32 -6.90
CA ILE A 48 -1.30 0.12 -5.50
C ILE A 48 -0.67 -0.89 -4.54
N GLY A 49 -0.60 -2.17 -4.93
CA GLY A 49 0.12 -3.18 -4.15
C GLY A 49 1.62 -2.90 -4.07
N CYS A 50 2.17 -2.26 -5.12
CA CYS A 50 3.56 -1.81 -5.22
C CYS A 50 4.62 -2.90 -4.89
N ASP A 51 4.27 -4.17 -5.08
CA ASP A 51 5.18 -5.29 -4.92
C ASP A 51 6.19 -5.29 -6.06
N ILE A 52 7.46 -4.99 -5.75
CA ILE A 52 8.54 -5.00 -6.76
C ILE A 52 8.66 -6.38 -7.40
N ASN A 53 8.49 -6.42 -8.72
CA ASN A 53 8.37 -7.66 -9.48
C ASN A 53 7.34 -8.62 -8.85
N GLY A 54 6.17 -8.12 -8.46
CA GLY A 54 5.07 -8.89 -7.85
C GLY A 54 3.93 -9.21 -8.83
N ALA A 55 2.67 -8.96 -8.45
CA ALA A 55 1.51 -9.23 -9.32
C ALA A 55 1.64 -8.60 -10.72
N ILE A 56 2.22 -7.41 -10.78
CA ILE A 56 2.61 -6.71 -12.01
C ILE A 56 4.13 -6.82 -12.16
N GLU A 57 4.60 -7.70 -13.03
CA GLU A 57 6.03 -8.00 -13.14
C GLU A 57 6.88 -6.83 -13.67
N CYS A 58 6.25 -5.88 -14.38
CA CYS A 58 6.95 -4.68 -14.86
C CYS A 58 7.05 -3.56 -13.81
N THR A 59 6.49 -3.74 -12.61
CA THR A 59 6.71 -2.85 -11.47
C THR A 59 8.14 -3.03 -10.97
N SER A 60 9.08 -2.28 -11.57
CA SER A 60 10.52 -2.42 -11.29
C SER A 60 11.01 -1.53 -10.14
N LYS A 61 10.24 -0.51 -9.77
CA LYS A 61 10.54 0.42 -8.69
C LYS A 61 9.26 1.04 -8.13
N VAL A 62 9.35 1.55 -6.91
CA VAL A 62 8.34 2.42 -6.30
C VAL A 62 8.47 3.80 -6.96
N THR A 63 7.34 4.46 -7.22
CA THR A 63 7.30 5.83 -7.72
C THR A 63 7.19 6.81 -6.57
N GLU A 64 7.84 7.97 -6.71
CA GLU A 64 7.81 9.04 -5.71
C GLU A 64 6.77 10.10 -6.08
N PRO A 65 6.27 10.91 -5.13
CA PRO A 65 5.25 11.93 -5.42
C PRO A 65 5.66 12.95 -6.50
N ASP A 66 6.94 13.28 -6.60
CA ASP A 66 7.52 14.20 -7.59
C ASP A 66 7.73 13.53 -8.96
N ASN A 67 7.84 12.20 -9.00
CA ASN A 67 7.96 11.39 -10.20
C ASN A 67 7.06 10.15 -10.12
N PRO A 68 5.73 10.34 -10.28
CA PRO A 68 4.72 9.34 -9.92
C PRO A 68 4.59 8.22 -10.96
N VAL A 69 5.26 8.31 -12.11
CA VAL A 69 5.12 7.32 -13.17
C VAL A 69 6.42 7.06 -13.90
N PHE A 70 6.54 5.86 -14.46
CA PHE A 70 7.57 5.52 -15.43
C PHE A 70 6.96 4.75 -16.60
N VAL A 71 7.60 4.82 -17.76
CA VAL A 71 7.27 3.99 -18.92
C VAL A 71 8.11 2.72 -18.88
N TYR A 72 7.46 1.55 -18.93
CA TYR A 72 8.11 0.27 -19.18
C TYR A 72 8.02 -0.09 -20.68
N ASN A 73 9.18 -0.21 -21.33
CA ASN A 73 9.26 -0.68 -22.72
C ASN A 73 9.47 -2.20 -22.75
N PRO A 74 8.48 -2.98 -23.24
CA PRO A 74 8.55 -4.44 -23.21
C PRO A 74 9.47 -5.04 -24.29
N LEU A 75 9.86 -4.26 -25.31
CA LEU A 75 10.79 -4.71 -26.35
C LEU A 75 12.24 -4.64 -25.85
N THR A 76 12.58 -3.58 -25.10
CA THR A 76 13.93 -3.36 -24.59
C THR A 76 14.12 -3.80 -23.14
N ASP A 77 13.04 -4.13 -22.44
CA ASP A 77 13.01 -4.40 -20.98
C ASP A 77 13.62 -3.26 -20.14
N LYS A 78 13.33 -2.01 -20.54
CA LYS A 78 13.85 -0.81 -19.87
C LYS A 78 12.72 0.02 -19.29
N THR A 79 13.00 0.71 -18.20
CA THR A 79 12.13 1.73 -17.62
C THR A 79 12.71 3.12 -17.81
N THR A 80 11.84 4.11 -18.00
CA THR A 80 12.23 5.52 -18.17
C THR A 80 11.23 6.37 -17.43
N ASP A 81 11.72 7.34 -16.66
CA ASP A 81 10.88 8.19 -15.83
C ASP A 81 9.96 9.11 -16.62
N GLY A 82 8.83 9.43 -16.00
CA GLY A 82 7.73 10.16 -16.62
C GLY A 82 6.83 9.27 -17.49
N PHE A 83 6.02 9.93 -18.32
CA PHE A 83 4.97 9.30 -19.13
C PHE A 83 5.28 9.31 -20.63
N LYS A 84 6.43 9.87 -21.04
CA LYS A 84 6.80 10.01 -22.45
C LYS A 84 7.63 8.80 -22.88
N GLY A 85 7.31 8.27 -24.06
CA GLY A 85 8.07 7.19 -24.69
C GLY A 85 7.19 6.03 -25.15
N GLU A 86 7.85 4.99 -25.63
CA GLU A 86 7.22 3.77 -26.11
C GLU A 86 7.13 2.74 -24.99
N GLY A 87 5.91 2.32 -24.65
CA GLY A 87 5.70 1.31 -23.62
C GLY A 87 4.36 1.44 -22.90
N VAL A 88 4.29 0.79 -21.74
CA VAL A 88 3.17 0.87 -20.80
C VAL A 88 3.57 1.83 -19.68
N VAL A 89 2.72 2.80 -19.37
CA VAL A 89 2.92 3.70 -18.23
C VAL A 89 2.55 2.95 -16.95
N VAL A 90 3.43 2.97 -15.96
CA VAL A 90 3.25 2.33 -14.66
C VAL A 90 3.31 3.39 -13.58
N LEU A 91 2.25 3.45 -12.76
CA LEU A 91 2.16 4.18 -11.50
C LEU A 91 2.30 3.14 -10.39
N ALA A 92 3.33 3.22 -9.54
CA ALA A 92 3.61 2.23 -8.51
C ALA A 92 3.76 2.93 -7.15
N VAL A 93 2.63 3.33 -6.58
CA VAL A 93 2.58 4.15 -5.36
C VAL A 93 2.36 3.25 -4.16
N ASP A 94 3.25 3.34 -3.18
CA ASP A 94 3.20 2.57 -1.93
C ASP A 94 2.27 3.20 -0.87
N ASN A 95 2.09 4.53 -0.91
CA ASN A 95 1.31 5.28 0.07
C ASN A 95 0.31 6.23 -0.58
N LEU A 96 -0.69 5.66 -1.26
CA LEU A 96 -1.77 6.42 -1.88
C LEU A 96 -2.52 7.37 -0.91
N PRO A 97 -2.70 7.04 0.39
CA PRO A 97 -3.25 8.00 1.35
C PRO A 97 -2.48 9.33 1.44
N CYS A 98 -1.14 9.30 1.30
CA CYS A 98 -0.32 10.51 1.27
C CYS A 98 -0.49 11.33 -0.02
N GLU A 99 -0.86 10.71 -1.13
CA GLU A 99 -1.17 11.39 -2.40
C GLU A 99 -2.55 12.07 -2.39
N LEU A 100 -3.46 11.58 -1.54
CA LEU A 100 -4.78 12.19 -1.27
C LEU A 100 -4.89 12.68 0.19
N PRO A 101 -3.96 13.54 0.67
CA PRO A 101 -3.77 13.77 2.10
C PRO A 101 -4.99 14.40 2.76
N LYS A 102 -5.71 15.23 2.01
CA LYS A 102 -6.92 15.91 2.49
C LYS A 102 -8.08 14.93 2.71
N ASP A 103 -8.31 14.02 1.77
CA ASP A 103 -9.39 13.05 1.86
C ASP A 103 -9.06 11.95 2.88
N SER A 104 -7.82 11.45 2.89
CA SER A 104 -7.32 10.54 3.94
C SER A 104 -7.47 11.15 5.34
N SER A 105 -7.12 12.43 5.52
CA SER A 105 -7.29 13.12 6.81
C SER A 105 -8.76 13.25 7.21
N ARG A 106 -9.66 13.51 6.25
CA ARG A 106 -11.10 13.61 6.50
C ARG A 106 -11.68 12.27 6.91
N ASP A 107 -11.32 11.20 6.21
CA ASP A 107 -11.81 9.86 6.48
C ASP A 107 -11.29 9.34 7.83
N PHE A 108 -9.99 9.50 8.09
CA PHE A 108 -9.41 9.19 9.40
C PHE A 108 -10.07 10.00 10.52
N SER A 109 -10.26 11.31 10.33
CA SER A 109 -10.92 12.16 11.32
C SER A 109 -12.37 11.73 11.56
N SER A 110 -13.10 11.36 10.51
CA SER A 110 -14.48 10.87 10.60
C SER A 110 -14.58 9.57 11.41
N ALA A 111 -13.63 8.65 11.21
CA ALA A 111 -13.54 7.43 11.99
C ALA A 111 -13.18 7.73 13.46
N LEU A 112 -12.14 8.54 13.70
CA LEU A 112 -11.65 8.88 15.04
C LEU A 112 -12.68 9.66 15.87
N LYS A 113 -13.43 10.58 15.25
CA LYS A 113 -14.46 11.40 15.90
C LYS A 113 -15.49 10.59 16.69
N LYS A 114 -15.75 9.35 16.30
CA LYS A 114 -16.67 8.44 16.99
C LYS A 114 -16.19 8.06 18.39
N PHE A 115 -14.88 8.04 18.61
CA PHE A 115 -14.24 7.69 19.88
C PHE A 115 -13.88 8.92 20.73
N MET A 116 -13.77 10.10 20.12
CA MET A 116 -13.34 11.34 20.77
C MET A 116 -14.09 11.69 22.06
N PRO A 117 -15.43 11.58 22.15
CA PRO A 117 -16.14 11.91 23.38
C PRO A 117 -15.73 11.03 24.56
N GLU A 118 -15.54 9.74 24.34
CA GLU A 118 -15.19 8.77 25.39
C GLU A 118 -13.70 8.86 25.75
N ILE A 119 -12.82 9.10 24.77
CA ILE A 119 -11.41 9.42 25.03
C ILE A 119 -11.31 10.68 25.90
N ALA A 120 -12.07 11.73 25.58
CA ALA A 120 -12.01 13.00 26.31
C ALA A 120 -12.57 12.92 27.74
N LYS A 121 -13.48 11.98 28.01
CA LYS A 121 -14.04 11.74 29.35
C LYS A 121 -13.21 10.77 30.19
N ALA A 122 -12.35 9.97 29.56
CA ALA A 122 -11.57 8.98 30.26
C ALA A 122 -10.64 9.64 31.30
N ASP A 123 -10.62 9.08 32.51
CA ASP A 123 -9.63 9.45 33.52
C ASP A 123 -8.32 8.73 33.20
N PHE A 124 -7.28 9.51 32.88
CA PHE A 124 -5.94 8.98 32.61
C PHE A 124 -5.07 8.94 33.86
N SER A 125 -5.53 9.43 35.02
CA SER A 125 -4.74 9.38 36.27
C SER A 125 -4.76 8.00 36.94
N VAL A 126 -5.77 7.19 36.63
CA VAL A 126 -5.92 5.82 37.17
C VAL A 126 -4.98 4.83 36.49
N ASN A 127 -4.91 3.61 37.03
CA ASN A 127 -4.19 2.50 36.39
C ASN A 127 -4.84 2.14 35.05
N PHE A 128 -4.04 1.56 34.16
CA PHE A 128 -4.49 1.23 32.79
C PHE A 128 -5.72 0.31 32.77
N ASP A 129 -5.76 -0.70 33.64
CA ASP A 129 -6.88 -1.63 33.72
C ASP A 129 -8.19 -0.93 34.11
N ASP A 130 -8.12 0.11 34.93
CA ASP A 130 -9.26 0.91 35.39
C ASP A 130 -9.62 2.06 34.42
N CYS A 131 -8.72 2.42 33.50
CA CYS A 131 -8.94 3.49 32.54
C CYS A 131 -10.11 3.13 31.60
N SER A 132 -11.16 3.95 31.64
CA SER A 132 -12.43 3.71 30.94
C SER A 132 -12.39 4.16 29.47
N LEU A 133 -11.40 3.67 28.73
CA LEU A 133 -11.31 3.88 27.28
C LEU A 133 -12.21 2.88 26.52
N PRO A 134 -12.74 3.26 25.34
CA PRO A 134 -13.36 2.31 24.42
C PRO A 134 -12.41 1.13 24.15
N PRO A 135 -12.88 -0.13 24.13
CA PRO A 135 -12.02 -1.30 23.97
C PRO A 135 -11.09 -1.22 22.75
N GLU A 136 -11.57 -0.66 21.64
CA GLU A 136 -10.79 -0.46 20.41
C GLU A 136 -9.59 0.46 20.64
N ILE A 137 -9.79 1.53 21.39
CA ILE A 137 -8.74 2.50 21.72
C ILE A 137 -7.84 1.92 22.81
N LYS A 138 -8.42 1.30 23.85
CA LYS A 138 -7.69 0.68 24.96
C LYS A 138 -6.71 -0.37 24.45
N ASN A 139 -7.16 -1.25 23.55
CA ASN A 139 -6.32 -2.27 22.95
C ASN A 139 -5.22 -1.70 22.05
N ALA A 140 -5.40 -0.48 21.52
CA ALA A 140 -4.40 0.21 20.71
C ALA A 140 -3.39 1.03 21.55
N VAL A 141 -3.58 1.16 22.88
CA VAL A 141 -2.62 1.85 23.75
C VAL A 141 -1.39 0.98 23.98
N ILE A 142 -0.27 1.35 23.37
CA ILE A 142 1.00 0.63 23.49
C ILE A 142 1.70 0.93 24.82
N VAL A 143 1.72 2.21 25.20
CA VAL A 143 2.40 2.70 26.41
C VAL A 143 1.43 3.52 27.24
N TYR A 144 1.39 3.26 28.55
CA TYR A 144 0.61 4.01 29.52
C TYR A 144 1.47 4.32 30.75
N HIS A 145 1.53 5.59 31.15
CA HIS A 145 2.40 6.06 32.25
C HIS A 145 3.87 5.59 32.14
N GLY A 146 4.41 5.60 30.92
CA GLY A 146 5.80 5.22 30.64
C GLY A 146 6.09 3.73 30.71
N LYS A 147 5.06 2.87 30.87
CA LYS A 147 5.20 1.41 30.84
C LYS A 147 4.43 0.83 29.66
N LEU A 148 4.95 -0.26 29.10
CA LEU A 148 4.22 -1.03 28.09
C LEU A 148 2.97 -1.63 28.72
N THR A 149 1.84 -1.53 28.01
CA THR A 149 0.60 -2.19 28.44
C THR A 149 0.70 -3.69 28.18
N SER A 150 -0.16 -4.49 28.82
CA SER A 150 -0.06 -5.95 28.87
C SER A 150 0.07 -6.62 27.50
N ASN A 151 -0.64 -6.14 26.48
CA ASN A 151 -0.59 -6.70 25.13
C ASN A 151 0.74 -6.44 24.40
N TYR A 152 1.54 -5.47 24.87
CA TYR A 152 2.75 -5.01 24.21
C TYR A 152 4.01 -5.25 25.03
N GLN A 153 3.93 -5.97 26.16
CA GLN A 153 5.09 -6.35 26.98
C GLN A 153 6.15 -7.12 26.18
N TYR A 154 5.75 -7.86 25.14
CA TYR A 154 6.68 -8.55 24.26
C TYR A 154 7.67 -7.60 23.56
N LEU A 155 7.40 -6.29 23.53
CA LEU A 155 8.31 -5.29 22.97
C LEU A 155 9.52 -4.99 23.85
N GLU A 156 9.47 -5.29 25.16
CA GLU A 156 10.60 -5.07 26.08
C GLU A 156 11.89 -5.73 25.58
N LYS A 157 11.78 -6.95 25.04
CA LYS A 157 12.92 -7.71 24.50
C LYS A 157 13.65 -6.99 23.35
N TYR A 158 12.99 -6.08 22.63
CA TYR A 158 13.60 -5.29 21.56
C TYR A 158 14.16 -3.95 22.05
N LEU A 159 13.81 -3.53 23.27
CA LEU A 159 14.32 -2.29 23.89
C LEU A 159 15.65 -2.52 24.62
N GLU A 160 15.89 -3.74 25.10
CA GLU A 160 17.11 -4.09 25.85
C GLU A 160 18.37 -4.27 24.98
N GLU A 161 18.23 -4.46 23.67
CA GLU A 161 19.37 -4.62 22.73
C GLU A 161 20.16 -3.32 22.47
N LYS A 162 19.79 -2.20 23.10
CA LYS A 162 20.53 -0.93 23.07
C LYS A 162 20.91 -0.46 24.47
N LYS A 163 21.87 -1.13 25.10
CA LYS A 163 22.68 -0.56 26.19
C LYS A 163 24.16 -0.85 25.98
#